data_AF-A0A837HJM6-F1
#
_entry.id   AF-A0A837HJM6-F1
#
_cell.length_a   1.000
_cell.length_b   1.000
_cell.length_c   1.000
_cell.angle_alpha   90.00
_cell.angle_beta   90.00
_cell.angle_gamma   90.00
#
_symmetry.space_group_name_H-M   'P 1'
#
loop_
_entity.id
_entity.type
_entity.pdbx_description
1 polymer ?
#
loop_
_entity_poly.entity_id
_entity_poly.type
_entity_poly.pdbx_seq_one_letter_code
_entity_poly.pdbx_strand_id
1 'polypeptide(L)'
;MTKNIKILKVGGSVITYKNKDSELNIHVVKQIAKDIFLWLRKNKSNQLIFTAGAGSFGHPLAYKYQLNAESLQKDPFGFVLTTTNMQNMANRVARIFHYFKVPLFPIMPSSIFMTNKGRIISAYIDTINEALNRGLTPFLWGDTVIDRSHTFRILSGDQINPYIVENLKVKELYFGTNVDGIYDSDPLKNHDATQIKKINDDNYKSILTSISESGNLDVTKGMRGKVEEIHRIKVRPLKCIIFNALIKGNTYKALSGQKVGTKIKFE
;
A
#
# COMPACT_ATOMS: atom_id res chain seq x y z
N MET A 1 4.82 9.79 -26.23
CA MET A 1 5.04 8.42 -25.70
C MET A 1 3.94 8.13 -24.68
N THR A 2 3.31 6.97 -24.72
CA THR A 2 2.32 6.57 -23.71
C THR A 2 3.02 6.36 -22.36
N LYS A 3 2.53 7.02 -21.31
CA LYS A 3 3.10 6.92 -19.96
C LYS A 3 2.87 5.52 -19.40
N ASN A 4 3.92 4.92 -18.85
CA ASN A 4 3.85 3.62 -18.16
C ASN A 4 3.77 3.85 -16.65
N ILE A 5 2.57 4.14 -16.17
CA ILE A 5 2.32 4.41 -14.75
C ILE A 5 2.13 3.07 -14.03
N LYS A 6 2.87 2.87 -12.95
CA LYS A 6 2.71 1.74 -12.03
C LYS A 6 2.44 2.27 -10.62
N ILE A 7 1.65 1.53 -9.85
CA ILE A 7 1.47 1.80 -8.42
C ILE A 7 2.19 0.70 -7.63
N LEU A 8 3.08 1.08 -6.71
CA LEU A 8 3.71 0.16 -5.78
C LEU A 8 3.35 0.53 -4.35
N LYS A 9 2.58 -0.31 -3.68
CA LYS A 9 2.42 -0.29 -2.23
C LYS A 9 3.47 -1.16 -1.56
N VAL A 10 4.12 -0.65 -0.53
CA VAL A 10 4.97 -1.45 0.36
C VAL A 10 4.38 -1.46 1.76
N GLY A 11 4.15 -2.65 2.31
CA GLY A 11 3.53 -2.82 3.62
C GLY A 11 4.40 -2.28 4.77
N GLY A 12 3.75 -1.86 5.85
CA GLY A 12 4.44 -1.41 7.07
C GLY A 12 5.33 -2.51 7.69
N SER A 13 4.95 -3.78 7.52
CA SER A 13 5.78 -4.94 7.93
C SER A 13 7.12 -5.06 7.19
N VAL A 14 7.29 -4.36 6.07
CA VAL A 14 8.51 -4.35 5.26
C VAL A 14 9.39 -3.15 5.63
N ILE A 15 8.78 -1.96 5.69
CA ILE A 15 9.52 -0.69 5.87
C ILE A 15 9.71 -0.29 7.33
N THR A 16 9.09 -0.99 8.28
CA THR A 16 9.20 -0.71 9.73
C THR A 16 9.50 -1.97 10.52
N TYR A 17 10.00 -1.80 11.74
CA TYR A 17 10.10 -2.88 12.72
C TYR A 17 8.88 -2.86 13.64
N LYS A 18 8.07 -3.92 13.63
CA LYS A 18 6.82 -4.01 14.42
C LYS A 18 7.05 -3.90 15.93
N ASN A 19 8.20 -4.35 16.42
CA ASN A 19 8.57 -4.40 17.83
C ASN A 19 9.34 -3.17 18.32
N LYS A 20 9.48 -2.13 17.49
CA LYS A 20 10.15 -0.89 17.84
C LYS A 20 9.20 0.27 17.57
N ASP A 21 9.13 1.21 18.51
CA ASP A 21 8.31 2.39 18.34
C ASP A 21 8.87 3.24 17.18
N SER A 22 8.01 3.49 16.18
CA SER A 22 8.27 4.47 15.12
C SER A 22 9.64 4.33 14.46
N GLU A 23 10.03 3.09 14.14
CA GLU A 23 11.36 2.78 13.61
C GLU A 23 11.32 2.14 12.22
N LEU A 24 12.08 2.73 11.29
CA LEU A 24 12.19 2.24 9.91
C LEU A 24 13.15 1.06 9.82
N ASN A 25 12.81 0.11 8.96
CA ASN A 25 13.77 -0.84 8.42
C ASN A 25 14.61 -0.16 7.32
N ILE A 26 15.55 0.68 7.75
CA ILE A 26 16.37 1.52 6.87
C ILE A 26 17.07 0.69 5.79
N HIS A 27 17.55 -0.51 6.13
CA HIS A 27 18.22 -1.38 5.18
C HIS A 27 17.32 -1.75 4.00
N VAL A 28 16.09 -2.22 4.28
CA VAL A 28 15.13 -2.60 3.25
C VAL A 28 14.63 -1.38 2.48
N VAL A 29 14.38 -0.24 3.14
CA VAL A 29 13.96 1.00 2.46
C VAL A 29 15.03 1.46 1.46
N LYS A 30 16.33 1.37 1.81
CA LYS A 30 17.45 1.66 0.90
C LYS A 30 17.47 0.72 -0.30
N GLN A 31 17.23 -0.58 -0.09
CA GLN A 31 17.17 -1.55 -1.20
C GLN A 31 16.03 -1.24 -2.16
N ILE A 32 14.83 -0.97 -1.64
CA ILE A 32 13.65 -0.60 -2.43
C ILE A 32 13.90 0.69 -3.23
N ALA A 33 14.47 1.71 -2.60
CA ALA A 33 14.82 2.97 -3.26
C ALA A 33 15.80 2.75 -4.43
N LYS A 34 16.83 1.90 -4.23
CA LYS A 34 17.78 1.54 -5.28
C LYS A 34 17.11 0.78 -6.43
N ASP A 35 16.25 -0.19 -6.13
CA ASP A 35 15.50 -0.95 -7.14
C ASP A 35 14.60 -0.04 -7.98
N ILE A 36 13.88 0.88 -7.33
CA ILE A 36 13.02 1.87 -8.01
C ILE A 36 13.84 2.81 -8.88
N PHE A 37 14.98 3.30 -8.39
CA PHE A 37 15.89 4.14 -9.17
C PHE A 37 16.35 3.43 -10.46
N LEU A 38 16.82 2.19 -10.35
CA LEU A 38 17.27 1.41 -11.49
C LEU A 38 16.12 1.18 -12.49
N TRP A 39 14.92 0.88 -12.00
CA TRP A 39 13.74 0.68 -12.86
C TRP A 39 13.29 1.96 -13.58
N LEU A 40 13.26 3.10 -12.88
CA LEU A 40 12.92 4.40 -13.48
C LEU A 40 13.91 4.79 -14.59
N ARG A 41 15.20 4.52 -14.42
CA ARG A 41 16.22 4.85 -15.44
C ARG A 41 16.20 3.94 -16.66
N LYS A 42 15.64 2.74 -16.55
CA LYS A 42 15.59 1.77 -17.66
C LYS A 42 14.72 2.24 -18.81
N ASN A 43 13.67 3.03 -18.55
CA ASN A 43 12.81 3.60 -19.59
C ASN A 43 12.26 4.96 -19.14
N LYS A 44 12.50 6.01 -19.91
CA LYS A 44 12.05 7.39 -19.60
C LYS A 44 10.52 7.55 -19.49
N SER A 45 9.75 6.61 -20.05
CA SER A 45 8.28 6.60 -19.95
C SER A 45 7.77 5.96 -18.65
N ASN A 46 8.65 5.35 -17.85
CA ASN A 46 8.30 4.74 -16.57
C ASN A 46 7.96 5.82 -15.55
N GLN A 47 6.80 5.69 -14.91
CA GLN A 47 6.39 6.54 -13.80
C GLN A 47 5.85 5.67 -12.67
N LEU A 48 6.09 6.11 -11.44
CA LEU A 48 5.69 5.35 -10.26
C LEU A 48 4.86 6.23 -9.34
N ILE A 49 3.77 5.67 -8.82
CA ILE A 49 3.12 6.13 -7.59
C ILE A 49 3.54 5.15 -6.51
N PHE A 50 4.17 5.64 -5.46
CA PHE A 50 4.62 4.84 -4.34
C PHE A 50 3.66 5.01 -3.16
N THR A 51 3.29 3.93 -2.48
CA THR A 51 2.53 4.02 -1.24
C THR A 51 3.11 3.16 -0.13
N ALA A 52 2.98 3.62 1.12
CA ALA A 52 3.49 2.92 2.30
C ALA A 52 2.36 2.48 3.25
N GLY A 53 2.52 1.33 3.89
CA GLY A 53 1.71 0.96 5.05
C GLY A 53 2.18 1.68 6.32
N ALA A 54 1.29 1.79 7.31
CA ALA A 54 1.54 2.55 8.53
C ALA A 54 2.63 1.97 9.44
N GLY A 55 2.69 0.65 9.56
CA GLY A 55 3.69 -0.03 10.39
C GLY A 55 3.68 0.45 11.84
N SER A 56 4.85 0.48 12.48
CA SER A 56 5.00 0.94 13.86
C SER A 56 4.81 2.44 14.07
N PHE A 57 4.65 3.24 13.01
CA PHE A 57 4.36 4.68 13.13
C PHE A 57 2.87 4.97 13.32
N GLY A 58 1.98 4.17 12.73
CA GLY A 58 0.53 4.41 12.82
C GLY A 58 -0.20 3.44 13.73
N HIS A 59 0.07 2.13 13.64
CA HIS A 59 -0.74 1.13 14.34
C HIS A 59 -0.77 1.30 15.87
N PRO A 60 0.36 1.57 16.57
CA PRO A 60 0.33 1.74 18.03
C PRO A 60 -0.52 2.93 18.48
N LEU A 61 -0.39 4.09 17.81
CA LEU A 61 -1.17 5.29 18.11
C LEU A 61 -2.65 5.10 17.76
N ALA A 62 -2.94 4.54 16.59
CA ALA A 62 -4.30 4.22 16.18
C ALA A 62 -5.02 3.30 17.17
N TYR A 63 -4.31 2.32 17.73
CA TYR A 63 -4.83 1.44 18.77
C TYR A 63 -5.04 2.18 20.08
N LYS A 64 -4.02 2.91 20.57
CA LYS A 64 -4.06 3.68 21.82
C LYS A 64 -5.23 4.66 21.87
N TYR A 65 -5.50 5.36 20.76
CA TYR A 65 -6.56 6.35 20.64
C TYR A 65 -7.86 5.79 20.04
N GLN A 66 -7.95 4.46 19.88
CA GLN A 66 -9.15 3.77 19.38
C GLN A 66 -9.68 4.35 18.04
N LEU A 67 -8.78 4.75 17.15
CA LEU A 67 -9.15 5.42 15.89
C LEU A 67 -9.86 4.49 14.88
N ASN A 68 -9.84 3.19 15.15
CA ASN A 68 -10.61 2.19 14.39
C ASN A 68 -11.98 1.88 15.00
N ALA A 69 -12.28 2.34 16.21
CA ALA A 69 -13.54 2.07 16.87
C ALA A 69 -14.74 2.60 16.06
N GLU A 70 -15.88 1.94 16.22
CA GLU A 70 -17.14 2.36 15.60
C GLU A 70 -17.74 3.61 16.24
N SER A 71 -17.17 4.10 17.34
CA SER A 71 -17.58 5.34 17.97
C SER A 71 -17.65 6.49 16.96
N LEU A 72 -18.75 7.24 17.03
CA LEU A 72 -18.98 8.41 16.17
C LEU A 72 -18.02 9.56 16.52
N GLN A 73 -17.62 9.64 17.78
CA GLN A 73 -16.68 10.64 18.29
C GLN A 73 -15.35 9.95 18.63
N LYS A 74 -14.26 10.54 18.14
CA LYS A 74 -12.88 10.08 18.37
C LYS A 74 -12.04 11.25 18.81
N ASP A 75 -11.03 10.98 19.62
CA ASP A 75 -10.13 12.01 20.15
C ASP A 75 -9.39 12.74 19.02
N PRO A 76 -9.63 14.05 18.82
CA PRO A 76 -8.93 14.86 17.84
C PRO A 76 -7.43 14.92 18.08
N PHE A 77 -6.98 14.85 19.35
CA PHE A 77 -5.56 14.85 19.67
C PHE A 77 -4.90 13.56 19.18
N GLY A 78 -5.53 12.41 19.44
CA GLY A 78 -5.09 11.12 18.91
C GLY A 78 -4.99 11.07 17.39
N PHE A 79 -5.96 11.68 16.70
CA PHE A 79 -5.95 11.86 15.25
C PHE A 79 -4.74 12.68 14.78
N VAL A 80 -4.52 13.88 15.34
CA VAL A 80 -3.40 14.76 14.94
C VAL A 80 -2.06 14.11 15.26
N LEU A 81 -1.91 13.45 16.41
CA LEU A 81 -0.67 12.79 16.79
C LEU A 81 -0.33 11.62 15.84
N THR A 82 -1.34 10.84 15.46
CA THR A 82 -1.18 9.73 14.51
C THR A 82 -0.76 10.22 13.13
N THR A 83 -1.46 11.22 12.56
CA THR A 83 -1.10 11.74 11.22
C THR A 83 0.27 12.42 11.23
N THR A 84 0.62 13.14 12.30
CA THR A 84 1.96 13.74 12.47
C THR A 84 3.05 12.66 12.50
N ASN A 85 2.84 11.56 13.21
CA ASN A 85 3.82 10.48 13.24
C ASN A 85 3.95 9.76 11.89
N MET A 86 2.83 9.61 11.17
CA MET A 86 2.83 9.11 9.80
C MET A 86 3.57 10.04 8.83
N GLN A 87 3.43 11.36 8.97
CA GLN A 87 4.19 12.33 8.20
C GLN A 87 5.70 12.24 8.51
N ASN A 88 6.08 12.01 9.77
CA ASN A 88 7.48 11.75 10.15
C ASN A 88 8.04 10.51 9.46
N MET A 89 7.28 9.42 9.41
CA MET A 89 7.65 8.23 8.63
C MET A 89 7.87 8.58 7.16
N ALA A 90 6.92 9.29 6.55
CA ALA A 90 6.98 9.65 5.13
C ALA A 90 8.21 10.51 4.82
N ASN A 91 8.51 11.51 5.65
CA ASN A 91 9.69 12.36 5.50
C ASN A 91 10.99 11.56 5.61
N ARG A 92 11.09 10.61 6.56
CA ARG A 92 12.26 9.74 6.70
C ARG A 92 12.44 8.83 5.48
N VAL A 93 11.36 8.25 4.94
CA VAL A 93 11.39 7.45 3.71
C VAL A 93 11.80 8.30 2.51
N ALA A 94 11.22 9.50 2.35
CA ALA A 94 11.53 10.41 1.26
C ALA A 94 13.02 10.79 1.22
N ARG A 95 13.61 11.13 2.37
CA ARG A 95 15.05 11.43 2.49
C ARG A 95 15.93 10.27 1.99
N ILE A 96 15.57 9.03 2.30
CA ILE A 96 16.29 7.85 1.80
C ILE A 96 16.17 7.76 0.27
N PHE A 97 15.00 7.96 -0.30
CA PHE A 97 14.79 7.93 -1.75
C PHE A 97 15.54 9.06 -2.48
N HIS A 98 15.57 10.26 -1.89
CA HIS A 98 16.31 11.42 -2.42
C HIS A 98 17.82 11.14 -2.50
N TYR A 99 18.38 10.44 -1.52
CA TYR A 99 19.77 9.98 -1.56
C TYR A 99 20.06 9.12 -2.81
N PHE A 100 19.12 8.26 -3.21
CA PHE A 100 19.20 7.46 -4.45
C PHE A 100 18.72 8.21 -5.71
N LYS A 101 18.49 9.53 -5.62
CA LYS A 101 18.01 10.37 -6.73
C LYS A 101 16.65 9.95 -7.29
N VAL A 102 15.78 9.36 -6.46
CA VAL A 102 14.36 9.19 -6.79
C VAL A 102 13.61 10.44 -6.31
N PRO A 103 12.89 11.19 -7.19
CA PRO A 103 12.16 12.40 -6.81
C PRO A 103 10.85 12.06 -6.08
N LEU A 104 10.97 11.39 -4.94
CA LEU A 104 9.84 10.96 -4.13
C LEU A 104 9.18 12.19 -3.50
N PHE A 105 7.93 12.44 -3.86
CA PHE A 105 7.15 13.63 -3.48
C PHE A 105 6.04 13.23 -2.49
N PRO A 106 6.20 13.50 -1.18
CA PRO A 106 5.19 13.15 -0.18
C PRO A 106 3.90 13.97 -0.39
N ILE A 107 2.76 13.28 -0.43
CA ILE A 107 1.41 13.86 -0.49
C ILE A 107 0.65 13.29 0.70
N MET A 108 0.31 14.17 1.65
CA MET A 108 -0.36 13.77 2.89
C MET A 108 -1.82 13.34 2.62
N PRO A 109 -2.18 12.07 2.85
CA PRO A 109 -3.53 11.58 2.57
C PRO A 109 -4.62 12.33 3.35
N SER A 110 -4.36 12.70 4.61
CA SER A 110 -5.28 13.47 5.44
C SER A 110 -5.61 14.87 4.90
N SER A 111 -4.80 15.40 3.98
CA SER A 111 -5.06 16.69 3.32
C SER A 111 -5.81 16.59 2.00
N ILE A 112 -5.83 15.41 1.36
CA ILE A 112 -6.40 15.28 0.02
C ILE A 112 -7.56 14.30 -0.05
N PHE A 113 -7.81 13.47 0.96
CA PHE A 113 -8.92 12.53 0.99
C PHE A 113 -9.94 12.89 2.07
N MET A 114 -11.21 12.68 1.77
CA MET A 114 -12.30 12.68 2.75
C MET A 114 -13.10 11.39 2.61
N THR A 115 -13.52 10.84 3.75
CA THR A 115 -14.33 9.61 3.78
C THR A 115 -15.72 9.86 4.32
N ASN A 116 -16.61 8.91 4.05
CA ASN A 116 -17.88 8.77 4.74
C ASN A 116 -18.09 7.30 5.07
N LYS A 117 -18.32 6.99 6.35
CA LYS A 117 -18.43 5.60 6.83
C LYS A 117 -17.22 4.74 6.40
N GLY A 118 -16.03 5.34 6.43
CA GLY A 118 -14.76 4.67 6.11
C GLY A 118 -14.51 4.39 4.62
N ARG A 119 -15.34 4.91 3.70
CA ARG A 119 -15.10 4.86 2.25
C ARG A 119 -14.78 6.25 1.71
N ILE A 120 -13.82 6.33 0.79
CA ILE A 120 -13.46 7.58 0.13
C ILE A 120 -14.68 8.11 -0.63
N ILE A 121 -15.06 9.36 -0.36
CA ILE A 121 -16.13 10.06 -1.09
C ILE A 121 -15.60 11.16 -2.00
N SER A 122 -14.42 11.70 -1.70
CA SER A 122 -13.77 12.72 -2.53
C SER A 122 -12.27 12.69 -2.30
N ALA A 123 -11.52 13.02 -3.36
CA ALA A 123 -10.11 13.30 -3.23
C ALA A 123 -9.63 14.35 -4.24
N TYR A 124 -8.61 15.13 -3.87
CA TYR A 124 -7.94 16.06 -4.78
C TYR A 124 -6.85 15.35 -5.59
N ILE A 125 -7.28 14.55 -6.58
CA ILE A 125 -6.41 13.69 -7.40
C ILE A 125 -5.45 14.48 -8.31
N ASP A 126 -5.79 15.72 -8.63
CA ASP A 126 -4.99 16.58 -9.50
C ASP A 126 -3.57 16.74 -8.99
N THR A 127 -3.35 16.80 -7.66
CA THR A 127 -1.99 16.83 -7.09
C THR A 127 -1.15 15.62 -7.51
N ILE A 128 -1.75 14.42 -7.55
CA ILE A 128 -1.06 13.18 -7.96
C ILE A 128 -0.78 13.24 -9.46
N ASN A 129 -1.76 13.64 -10.27
CA ASN A 129 -1.63 13.74 -11.73
C ASN A 129 -0.57 14.77 -12.14
N GLU A 130 -0.60 15.97 -11.55
CA GLU A 130 0.32 17.06 -11.84
C GLU A 130 1.75 16.74 -11.39
N ALA A 131 1.92 16.01 -10.28
CA ALA A 131 3.21 15.49 -9.85
C ALA A 131 3.80 14.52 -10.88
N LEU A 132 2.99 13.56 -11.38
CA LEU A 132 3.42 12.67 -12.47
C LEU A 132 3.75 13.47 -13.74
N ASN A 133 2.96 14.48 -14.10
CA ASN A 133 3.22 15.33 -15.28
C ASN A 133 4.57 16.06 -15.20
N ARG A 134 5.06 16.35 -13.99
CA ARG A 134 6.36 17.01 -13.72
C ARG A 134 7.51 16.04 -13.46
N GLY A 135 7.30 14.74 -13.68
CA GLY A 135 8.34 13.73 -13.49
C GLY A 135 8.66 13.43 -12.02
N LEU A 136 7.77 13.80 -11.10
CA LEU A 136 7.86 13.41 -9.69
C LEU A 136 7.31 12.00 -9.50
N THR A 137 7.71 11.36 -8.41
CA THR A 137 7.13 10.09 -7.94
C THR A 137 6.20 10.41 -6.77
N PRO A 138 4.86 10.49 -6.97
CA PRO A 138 3.93 10.74 -5.86
C PRO A 138 4.06 9.67 -4.78
N PHE A 139 4.08 10.09 -3.52
CA PHE A 139 4.21 9.23 -2.37
C PHE A 139 3.11 9.46 -1.34
N LEU A 140 2.29 8.43 -1.11
CA LEU A 140 1.23 8.45 -0.11
C LEU A 140 1.43 7.32 0.92
N TRP A 141 0.63 7.32 1.99
CA TRP A 141 0.68 6.27 3.01
C TRP A 141 -0.71 5.95 3.52
N GLY A 142 -0.86 4.89 4.32
CA GLY A 142 -2.08 4.70 5.11
C GLY A 142 -2.10 5.72 6.24
N ASP A 143 -3.20 6.46 6.40
CA ASP A 143 -3.28 7.59 7.32
C ASP A 143 -4.65 7.63 8.01
N THR A 144 -4.82 8.52 8.98
CA THR A 144 -6.13 8.90 9.49
C THR A 144 -6.66 10.09 8.72
N VAL A 145 -7.92 10.06 8.30
CA VAL A 145 -8.57 11.12 7.50
C VAL A 145 -9.87 11.55 8.13
N ILE A 146 -10.36 12.73 7.76
CA ILE A 146 -11.67 13.23 8.19
C ILE A 146 -12.77 12.35 7.57
N ASP A 147 -13.70 11.91 8.43
CA ASP A 147 -14.88 11.14 8.03
C ASP A 147 -16.16 11.91 8.36
N ARG A 148 -17.04 12.09 7.38
CA ARG A 148 -18.31 12.82 7.56
C ARG A 148 -19.23 12.21 8.61
N SER A 149 -19.20 10.88 8.82
CA SER A 149 -20.09 10.20 9.76
C SER A 149 -19.45 9.89 11.12
N HIS A 150 -18.12 9.78 11.21
CA HIS A 150 -17.42 9.28 12.43
C HIS A 150 -16.30 10.18 12.94
N THR A 151 -16.32 11.47 12.56
CA THR A 151 -15.26 12.46 12.79
C THR A 151 -13.96 12.13 12.06
N PHE A 152 -13.37 10.97 12.33
CA PHE A 152 -12.15 10.45 11.70
C PHE A 152 -12.27 8.95 11.38
N ARG A 153 -11.55 8.51 10.34
CA ARG A 153 -11.36 7.09 10.04
C ARG A 153 -9.93 6.82 9.58
N ILE A 154 -9.46 5.59 9.82
CA ILE A 154 -8.25 5.11 9.16
C ILE A 154 -8.56 4.83 7.70
N LEU A 155 -7.75 5.41 6.83
CA LEU A 155 -7.74 5.16 5.41
C LEU A 155 -6.47 4.38 5.05
N SER A 156 -6.64 3.10 4.76
CA SER A 156 -5.50 2.24 4.47
C SER A 156 -4.97 2.47 3.04
N GLY A 157 -3.69 2.16 2.83
CA GLY A 157 -3.14 2.09 1.48
C GLY A 157 -3.86 1.05 0.59
N ASP A 158 -4.51 0.03 1.17
CA ASP A 158 -5.28 -0.94 0.38
C ASP A 158 -6.57 -0.34 -0.18
N GLN A 159 -7.04 0.79 0.36
CA GLN A 159 -8.18 1.57 -0.18
C GLN A 159 -7.72 2.73 -1.07
N ILE A 160 -6.61 3.40 -0.72
CA ILE A 160 -6.05 4.51 -1.51
C ILE A 160 -5.66 4.04 -2.92
N ASN A 161 -4.98 2.90 -3.04
CA ASN A 161 -4.48 2.43 -4.33
C ASN A 161 -5.59 2.09 -5.33
N PRO A 162 -6.65 1.31 -4.98
CA PRO A 162 -7.81 1.13 -5.83
C PRO A 162 -8.44 2.44 -6.30
N TYR A 163 -8.58 3.42 -5.39
CA TYR A 163 -9.14 4.73 -5.75
C TYR A 163 -8.28 5.46 -6.78
N ILE A 164 -6.95 5.45 -6.62
CA ILE A 164 -6.01 6.03 -7.60
C ILE A 164 -6.07 5.26 -8.92
N VAL A 165 -6.12 3.92 -8.88
CA VAL A 165 -6.28 3.08 -10.08
C VAL A 165 -7.52 3.51 -10.89
N GLU A 166 -8.66 3.65 -10.23
CA GLU A 166 -9.91 4.04 -10.89
C GLU A 166 -9.87 5.43 -11.51
N ASN A 167 -9.29 6.40 -10.82
CA ASN A 167 -9.27 7.80 -11.27
C ASN A 167 -8.22 8.04 -12.36
N LEU A 168 -7.05 7.39 -12.28
CA LEU A 168 -5.96 7.57 -13.24
C LEU A 168 -5.88 6.46 -14.29
N LYS A 169 -6.83 5.50 -14.28
CA LYS A 169 -6.90 4.35 -15.19
C LYS A 169 -5.59 3.55 -15.27
N VAL A 170 -4.90 3.42 -14.14
CA VAL A 170 -3.63 2.68 -14.04
C VAL A 170 -3.89 1.18 -14.16
N LYS A 171 -3.13 0.48 -15.01
CA LYS A 171 -3.35 -0.95 -15.30
C LYS A 171 -2.37 -1.89 -14.60
N GLU A 172 -1.39 -1.36 -13.86
CA GLU A 172 -0.42 -2.18 -13.12
C GLU A 172 -0.30 -1.74 -11.65
N LEU A 173 -0.63 -2.66 -10.74
CA LEU A 173 -0.64 -2.47 -9.30
C LEU A 173 0.23 -3.52 -8.61
N TYR A 174 1.06 -3.11 -7.66
CA TYR A 174 2.05 -3.96 -7.02
C TYR A 174 2.00 -3.80 -5.52
N PHE A 175 2.10 -4.91 -4.81
CA PHE A 175 2.11 -4.95 -3.35
C PHE A 175 3.35 -5.71 -2.85
N GLY A 176 4.32 -4.94 -2.35
CA GLY A 176 5.44 -5.46 -1.59
C GLY A 176 5.03 -5.77 -0.15
N THR A 177 5.08 -7.04 0.22
CA THR A 177 4.76 -7.54 1.56
C THR A 177 5.97 -8.27 2.17
N ASN A 178 5.85 -8.79 3.39
CA ASN A 178 6.89 -9.53 4.11
C ASN A 178 6.80 -11.06 3.91
N VAL A 179 6.06 -11.51 2.90
CA VAL A 179 5.84 -12.93 2.52
C VAL A 179 5.90 -13.06 1.00
N ASP A 180 6.15 -14.26 0.47
CA ASP A 180 6.41 -14.45 -0.97
C ASP A 180 5.20 -14.22 -1.86
N GLY A 181 3.99 -14.22 -1.33
CA GLY A 181 2.76 -13.90 -2.04
C GLY A 181 1.54 -14.17 -1.17
N ILE A 182 0.47 -14.63 -1.80
CA ILE A 182 -0.72 -15.16 -1.13
C ILE A 182 -0.54 -16.67 -0.95
N TYR A 183 -0.95 -17.16 0.20
CA TYR A 183 -0.94 -18.56 0.58
C TYR A 183 -2.37 -19.01 0.92
N ASP A 184 -2.60 -20.31 0.90
CA ASP A 184 -3.85 -20.95 1.36
C ASP A 184 -4.11 -20.76 2.86
N SER A 185 -3.05 -20.53 3.65
CA SER A 185 -3.06 -20.26 5.09
C SER A 185 -1.91 -19.32 5.47
N ASP A 186 -1.84 -18.83 6.71
CA ASP A 186 -0.79 -17.89 7.13
C ASP A 186 0.60 -18.58 7.13
N PRO A 187 1.52 -18.24 6.20
CA PRO A 187 2.81 -18.93 6.08
C PRO A 187 3.78 -18.57 7.22
N LEU A 188 3.43 -17.60 8.07
CA LEU A 188 4.20 -17.26 9.27
C LEU A 188 3.82 -18.14 10.46
N LYS A 189 2.71 -18.89 10.36
CA LYS A 189 2.20 -19.78 11.42
C LYS A 189 2.11 -21.23 10.97
N ASN A 190 1.80 -21.47 9.71
CA ASN A 190 1.71 -22.79 9.11
C ASN A 190 2.87 -22.99 8.12
N HIS A 191 3.78 -23.91 8.41
CA HIS A 191 4.91 -24.22 7.54
C HIS A 191 4.51 -25.00 6.28
N ASP A 192 3.37 -25.68 6.30
CA ASP A 192 2.82 -26.41 5.15
C ASP A 192 1.97 -25.52 4.23
N ALA A 193 1.89 -24.22 4.53
CA ALA A 193 1.14 -23.27 3.71
C ALA A 193 1.66 -23.26 2.27
N THR A 194 0.77 -23.50 1.31
CA THR A 194 1.13 -23.53 -0.11
C THR A 194 0.86 -22.19 -0.77
N GLN A 195 1.87 -21.68 -1.49
CA GLN A 195 1.74 -20.41 -2.19
C GLN A 195 0.80 -20.51 -3.40
N ILE A 196 -0.22 -19.67 -3.43
CA ILE A 196 -1.12 -19.50 -4.56
C ILE A 196 -0.40 -18.67 -5.63
N LYS A 197 -0.13 -19.24 -6.80
CA LYS A 197 0.62 -18.54 -7.87
C LYS A 197 -0.24 -17.57 -8.69
N LYS A 198 -1.53 -17.87 -8.86
CA LYS A 198 -2.46 -17.06 -9.68
C LYS A 198 -3.84 -16.97 -9.04
N ILE A 199 -4.42 -15.77 -9.05
CA ILE A 199 -5.82 -15.51 -8.72
C ILE A 199 -6.51 -14.89 -9.93
N ASN A 200 -7.72 -15.35 -10.24
CA ASN A 200 -8.59 -14.84 -11.29
C ASN A 200 -10.07 -14.94 -10.87
N ASP A 201 -10.99 -14.56 -11.77
CA ASP A 201 -12.42 -14.58 -11.50
C ASP A 201 -12.95 -15.99 -11.14
N ASP A 202 -12.35 -17.05 -11.70
CA ASP A 202 -12.77 -18.43 -11.46
C ASP A 202 -12.44 -18.92 -10.04
N ASN A 203 -11.25 -18.59 -9.53
CA ASN A 203 -10.77 -19.14 -8.26
C ASN A 203 -10.83 -18.17 -7.07
N TYR A 204 -11.16 -16.89 -7.31
CA TYR A 204 -11.18 -15.85 -6.27
C TYR A 204 -12.04 -16.21 -5.06
N LYS A 205 -13.27 -16.70 -5.28
CA LYS A 205 -14.20 -17.02 -4.18
C LYS A 205 -13.66 -18.13 -3.28
N SER A 206 -13.13 -19.20 -3.89
CA SER A 206 -12.50 -20.31 -3.16
C SER A 206 -11.31 -19.82 -2.33
N ILE A 207 -10.44 -19.01 -2.93
CA ILE A 207 -9.26 -18.46 -2.24
C ILE A 207 -9.66 -17.57 -1.06
N LEU A 208 -10.70 -16.73 -1.21
CA LEU A 208 -11.17 -15.91 -0.10
C LEU A 208 -11.63 -16.76 1.09
N THR A 209 -12.32 -17.87 0.84
CA THR A 209 -12.77 -18.81 1.88
C THR A 209 -11.57 -19.41 2.61
N SER A 210 -10.56 -19.91 1.89
CA SER A 210 -9.35 -20.49 2.49
C SER A 210 -8.58 -19.47 3.35
N ILE A 211 -8.45 -18.21 2.88
CA ILE A 211 -7.80 -17.16 3.66
C ILE A 211 -8.58 -16.85 4.96
N SER A 212 -9.92 -16.90 4.95
CA SER A 212 -10.73 -16.64 6.16
C SER A 212 -10.68 -17.76 7.19
N GLU A 213 -10.57 -19.02 6.77
CA GLU A 213 -10.52 -20.18 7.68
C GLU A 213 -9.21 -20.22 8.49
N SER A 214 -8.18 -19.47 8.08
CA SER A 214 -6.87 -19.38 8.76
C SER A 214 -6.85 -18.61 10.10
N GLY A 215 -8.01 -18.17 10.62
CA GLY A 215 -8.18 -17.85 12.05
C GLY A 215 -7.57 -16.54 12.57
N ASN A 216 -7.12 -15.62 11.73
CA ASN A 216 -6.60 -14.32 12.19
C ASN A 216 -7.68 -13.21 12.13
N LEU A 217 -8.09 -12.72 13.30
CA LEU A 217 -8.68 -11.40 13.52
C LEU A 217 -7.64 -10.31 13.19
N ASP A 218 -7.30 -10.17 11.91
CA ASP A 218 -6.48 -9.06 11.43
C ASP A 218 -7.39 -7.83 11.36
N VAL A 219 -7.20 -6.90 12.29
CA VAL A 219 -7.93 -5.63 12.42
C VAL A 219 -7.82 -4.73 11.17
N THR A 220 -7.05 -5.12 10.15
CA THR A 220 -6.99 -4.49 8.82
C THR A 220 -7.64 -5.31 7.68
N LYS A 221 -8.34 -6.41 8.01
CA LYS A 221 -8.73 -7.52 7.11
C LYS A 221 -7.55 -8.22 6.40
N GLY A 222 -6.31 -7.80 6.65
CA GLY A 222 -5.08 -8.51 6.27
C GLY A 222 -4.94 -8.79 4.77
N MET A 223 -4.58 -10.04 4.44
CA MET A 223 -4.49 -10.47 3.05
C MET A 223 -5.87 -10.53 2.38
N ARG A 224 -6.89 -11.03 3.09
CA ARG A 224 -8.26 -11.14 2.56
C ARG A 224 -8.80 -9.79 2.11
N GLY A 225 -8.76 -8.79 2.97
CA GLY A 225 -9.22 -7.43 2.67
C GLY A 225 -8.49 -6.80 1.50
N LYS A 226 -7.18 -7.07 1.37
CA LYS A 226 -6.41 -6.62 0.21
C LYS A 226 -6.93 -7.24 -1.10
N VAL A 227 -7.16 -8.54 -1.14
CA VAL A 227 -7.73 -9.21 -2.33
C VAL A 227 -9.15 -8.71 -2.61
N GLU A 228 -9.97 -8.49 -1.57
CA GLU A 228 -11.30 -7.89 -1.71
C GLU A 228 -11.25 -6.46 -2.31
N GLU A 229 -10.36 -5.59 -1.84
CA GLU A 229 -10.19 -4.25 -2.41
C GLU A 229 -9.67 -4.28 -3.85
N ILE A 230 -8.76 -5.21 -4.20
CA ILE A 230 -8.28 -5.38 -5.57
C ILE A 230 -9.42 -5.83 -6.49
N HIS A 231 -10.26 -6.77 -6.05
CA HIS A 231 -11.41 -7.23 -6.85
C HIS A 231 -12.43 -6.10 -7.09
N ARG A 232 -12.61 -5.18 -6.14
CA ARG A 232 -13.55 -4.04 -6.29
C ARG A 232 -13.16 -3.05 -7.39
N ILE A 233 -11.90 -3.05 -7.82
CA ILE A 233 -11.43 -2.24 -8.96
C ILE A 233 -12.20 -2.70 -10.20
N LYS A 234 -12.68 -1.77 -11.01
CA LYS A 234 -13.37 -1.94 -12.30
C LYS A 234 -12.47 -1.70 -13.52
N VAL A 235 -11.30 -1.07 -13.35
CA VAL A 235 -10.32 -0.94 -14.45
C VAL A 235 -9.86 -2.33 -14.91
N ARG A 236 -10.02 -2.63 -16.21
CA ARG A 236 -9.65 -3.90 -16.83
C ARG A 236 -8.94 -3.72 -18.18
N PRO A 237 -8.02 -4.63 -18.56
CA PRO A 237 -7.40 -5.63 -17.69
C PRO A 237 -6.51 -4.97 -16.63
N LEU A 238 -6.61 -5.44 -15.38
CA LEU A 238 -5.72 -5.02 -14.29
C LEU A 238 -4.70 -6.13 -14.03
N LYS A 239 -3.41 -5.78 -14.11
CA LYS A 239 -2.34 -6.65 -13.64
C LYS A 239 -1.97 -6.28 -12.22
N CYS A 240 -2.18 -7.20 -11.29
CA CYS A 240 -1.76 -7.04 -9.91
C CYS A 240 -0.75 -8.12 -9.49
N ILE A 241 0.27 -7.75 -8.71
CA ILE A 241 1.26 -8.69 -8.16
C ILE A 241 1.47 -8.43 -6.67
N ILE A 242 1.38 -9.47 -5.86
CA ILE A 242 1.77 -9.46 -4.44
C ILE A 242 3.05 -10.27 -4.29
N PHE A 243 4.10 -9.68 -3.73
CA PHE A 243 5.43 -10.27 -3.67
C PHE A 243 6.19 -9.89 -2.39
N ASN A 244 7.24 -10.64 -2.07
CA ASN A 244 8.11 -10.32 -0.93
C ASN A 244 9.08 -9.20 -1.27
N ALA A 245 8.91 -8.04 -0.62
CA ALA A 245 9.78 -6.88 -0.78
C ALA A 245 10.95 -6.86 0.22
N LEU A 246 11.03 -7.81 1.15
CA LEU A 246 12.23 -8.02 1.98
C LEU A 246 13.37 -8.67 1.19
N ILE A 247 13.05 -9.41 0.13
CA ILE A 247 14.05 -10.07 -0.71
C ILE A 247 14.66 -9.05 -1.67
N LYS A 248 15.98 -8.85 -1.55
CA LYS A 248 16.77 -7.95 -2.39
C LYS A 248 16.52 -8.19 -3.89
N GLY A 249 16.21 -7.12 -4.62
CA GLY A 249 15.98 -7.16 -6.06
C GLY A 249 14.56 -7.57 -6.49
N ASN A 250 13.71 -8.07 -5.58
CA ASN A 250 12.35 -8.46 -5.95
C ASN A 250 11.49 -7.28 -6.37
N THR A 251 11.72 -6.08 -5.79
CA THR A 251 10.99 -4.87 -6.20
C THR A 251 11.31 -4.53 -7.66
N TYR A 252 12.59 -4.56 -8.05
CA TYR A 252 12.99 -4.35 -9.44
C TYR A 252 12.41 -5.42 -10.37
N LYS A 253 12.48 -6.70 -9.97
CA LYS A 253 11.92 -7.83 -10.74
C LYS A 253 10.42 -7.67 -10.98
N ALA A 254 9.65 -7.35 -9.93
CA ALA A 254 8.21 -7.13 -10.02
C ALA A 254 7.86 -6.01 -11.01
N LEU A 255 8.46 -4.82 -10.83
CA LEU A 255 8.21 -3.66 -11.69
C LEU A 255 8.66 -3.90 -13.15
N SER A 256 9.68 -4.74 -13.35
CA SER A 256 10.17 -5.16 -14.67
C SER A 256 9.32 -6.27 -15.31
N GLY A 257 8.29 -6.79 -14.64
CA GLY A 257 7.42 -7.83 -15.16
C GLY A 257 7.99 -9.25 -15.09
N GLN A 258 9.07 -9.47 -14.33
CA GLN A 258 9.60 -10.80 -14.07
C GLN A 258 8.69 -11.57 -13.09
N LYS A 259 8.77 -12.90 -13.12
CA LYS A 259 7.94 -13.76 -12.27
C LYS A 259 8.41 -13.67 -10.81
N VAL A 260 7.59 -13.02 -9.98
CA VAL A 260 7.71 -13.01 -8.52
C VAL A 260 6.32 -13.05 -7.90
N GLY A 261 6.21 -13.79 -6.79
CA GLY A 261 5.01 -13.88 -5.97
C GLY A 261 3.73 -14.35 -6.65
N THR A 262 2.61 -13.81 -6.20
CA THR A 262 1.26 -14.16 -6.66
C THR A 262 0.75 -13.13 -7.66
N LYS A 263 0.33 -13.61 -8.84
CA LYS A 263 -0.32 -12.78 -9.86
C LYS A 263 -1.83 -12.78 -9.67
N ILE A 264 -2.43 -11.60 -9.56
CA ILE A 264 -3.88 -11.42 -9.59
C ILE A 264 -4.24 -10.80 -10.94
N LYS A 265 -5.13 -11.46 -11.69
CA LYS A 265 -5.64 -10.97 -12.96
C LYS A 265 -7.14 -11.25 -13.01
N PHE A 266 -7.91 -10.18 -12.91
CA PHE A 266 -9.34 -10.18 -13.19
C PHE A 266 -9.52 -9.65 -14.62
N GLU A 267 -10.43 -10.27 -15.38
CA GLU A 267 -10.82 -9.78 -16.72
C GLU A 267 -11.97 -8.78 -16.64
#